data_AF-D8EZA1-F1
#
_entry.id   AF-D8EZA1-F1
#
_cell.length_a   1.000
_cell.length_b   1.000
_cell.length_c   1.000
_cell.angle_alpha   90.00
_cell.angle_beta   90.00
_cell.angle_gamma   90.00
#
_symmetry.space_group_name_H-M   'P 1'
#
loop_
_entity.id
_entity.type
_entity.pdbx_description
1 polymer ?
#
loop_
_entity_poly.entity_id
_entity_poly.type
_entity_poly.pdbx_seq_one_letter_code
_entity_poly.pdbx_strand_id
1 'polypeptide(L)' 'MSGFGTERLLDEIAMNDRVSREKLRVIWQETTGSEQNFDVITGIIQDDFYIKHHEDDTLSFNSKLLKDWWKKHGLSTVE' A
#
# COMPACT_ATOMS: atom_id res chain seq x y z
N MET A 1 13.71 9.70 -4.20
CA MET A 1 12.48 9.48 -5.00
C MET A 1 11.70 8.31 -4.42
N SER A 2 11.18 8.45 -3.19
CA SER A 2 10.53 7.35 -2.44
C SER A 2 8.99 7.44 -2.43
N GLY A 3 8.40 8.57 -2.82
CA GLY A 3 6.93 8.77 -2.78
C GLY A 3 6.14 7.84 -3.70
N PHE A 4 6.64 7.61 -4.93
CA PHE A 4 5.95 6.80 -5.94
C PHE A 4 5.71 5.34 -5.52
N GLY A 5 6.64 4.74 -4.76
CA GLY A 5 6.49 3.36 -4.28
C GLY A 5 5.38 3.24 -3.25
N THR A 6 5.35 4.14 -2.28
CA THR A 6 4.33 4.14 -1.21
C THR A 6 2.94 4.42 -1.76
N GLU A 7 2.81 5.41 -2.65
CA GLU A 7 1.53 5.71 -3.33
C GLU A 7 1.01 4.50 -4.10
N ARG A 8 1.88 3.84 -4.89
CA ARG A 8 1.47 2.67 -5.69
C ARG A 8 1.00 1.50 -4.83
N LEU A 9 1.60 1.29 -3.65
CA LEU A 9 1.15 0.29 -2.68
C LEU A 9 -0.24 0.62 -2.14
N LEU A 10 -0.45 1.87 -1.71
CA LEU A 10 -1.73 2.32 -1.18
C LEU A 10 -2.83 2.26 -2.24
N ASP A 11 -2.52 2.56 -3.50
CA ASP A 11 -3.43 2.41 -4.63
C ASP A 11 -3.87 0.94 -4.81
N GLU A 12 -2.91 0.01 -4.77
CA GLU A 12 -3.22 -1.41 -4.90
C GLU A 12 -4.10 -1.91 -3.75
N ILE A 13 -3.77 -1.50 -2.52
CA ILE A 13 -4.55 -1.86 -1.32
C ILE A 13 -5.92 -1.16 -1.33
N ALA A 14 -6.05 0.01 -1.94
CA ALA A 14 -7.32 0.71 -2.06
C ALA A 14 -8.22 0.02 -3.09
N MET A 15 -7.66 -0.45 -4.21
CA MET A 15 -8.44 -1.09 -5.27
C MET A 15 -8.97 -2.46 -4.89
N ASN A 16 -8.26 -3.16 -4.01
CA ASN A 16 -8.60 -4.52 -3.59
C ASN A 16 -9.08 -4.53 -2.13
N ASP A 17 -9.85 -5.52 -1.70
CA ASP A 17 -10.28 -5.59 -0.29
C ASP A 17 -9.17 -6.14 0.62
N ARG A 18 -8.37 -7.08 0.11
CA ARG A 18 -7.20 -7.65 0.77
C ARG A 18 -6.16 -7.99 -0.29
N VAL A 19 -4.89 -7.69 -0.02
CA VAL A 19 -3.78 -7.93 -0.94
C VAL A 19 -2.67 -8.66 -0.22
N SER A 20 -2.12 -9.73 -0.81
CA SER A 20 -0.99 -10.44 -0.20
C SER A 20 0.25 -9.56 -0.11
N ARG A 21 1.03 -9.72 0.97
CA ARG A 21 2.31 -9.02 1.10
C ARG A 21 3.31 -9.38 0.02
N GLU A 22 3.28 -10.63 -0.46
CA GLU A 22 4.09 -11.07 -1.60
C GLU A 22 3.81 -10.23 -2.86
N LYS A 23 2.53 -10.04 -3.23
CA LYS A 23 2.16 -9.21 -4.39
C LYS A 23 2.61 -7.76 -4.21
N LEU A 24 2.46 -7.21 -3.01
CA LEU A 24 2.88 -5.84 -2.71
C LEU A 24 4.40 -5.69 -2.75
N ARG A 25 5.16 -6.71 -2.36
CA ARG A 25 6.63 -6.72 -2.47
C ARG A 25 7.09 -6.68 -3.92
N VAL A 26 6.42 -7.44 -4.81
CA VAL A 26 6.68 -7.39 -6.26
C VAL A 26 6.41 -5.99 -6.82
N ILE A 27 5.25 -5.40 -6.50
CA ILE A 27 4.90 -4.03 -6.95
C ILE A 27 5.92 -3.01 -6.45
N TRP A 28 6.38 -3.13 -5.20
CA TRP A 28 7.40 -2.27 -4.63
C TRP A 28 8.73 -2.37 -5.37
N GLN A 29 9.18 -3.59 -5.65
CA GLN A 29 10.40 -3.83 -6.41
C GLN A 29 10.32 -3.25 -7.83
N GLU A 30 9.20 -3.46 -8.52
CA GLU A 30 8.96 -2.92 -9.86
C GLU A 30 8.96 -1.39 -9.87
N THR A 31 8.39 -0.77 -8.83
CA THR A 31 8.25 0.69 -8.75
C THR A 31 9.53 1.39 -8.31
N THR A 32 10.29 0.79 -7.39
CA THR A 32 11.47 1.43 -6.78
C THR A 32 12.80 0.89 -7.30
N GLY A 33 12.77 -0.20 -8.08
CA GLY A 33 13.97 -0.92 -8.53
C GLY A 33 14.65 -1.74 -7.43
N SER A 34 14.05 -1.87 -6.24
CA SER A 34 14.64 -2.57 -5.10
C SER A 34 13.58 -3.16 -4.17
N GLU A 35 13.86 -4.31 -3.57
CA GLU A 35 13.04 -4.84 -2.46
C GLU A 35 13.39 -4.20 -1.11
N GLN A 36 14.46 -3.40 -1.05
CA GLN A 36 14.90 -2.79 0.20
C GLN A 36 13.82 -1.88 0.78
N ASN A 37 13.75 -1.86 2.11
CA ASN A 37 12.84 -1.04 2.90
C ASN A 37 11.34 -1.34 2.75
N PHE A 38 10.94 -2.39 2.02
CA PHE A 38 9.52 -2.77 1.93
C PHE A 38 8.89 -2.99 3.31
N ASP A 39 9.52 -3.83 4.15
CA ASP A 39 9.00 -4.13 5.49
C ASP A 39 9.01 -2.90 6.41
N VAL A 40 10.00 -2.02 6.25
CA VAL A 40 10.08 -0.76 7.00
C VAL A 40 8.94 0.18 6.61
N ILE A 41 8.70 0.36 5.31
CA ILE A 41 7.66 1.26 4.81
C ILE A 41 6.28 0.74 5.13
N THR A 42 6.02 -0.55 4.93
CA THR A 42 4.73 -1.15 5.31
C THR A 42 4.48 -1.08 6.82
N GLY A 43 5.53 -1.22 7.64
CA GLY A 43 5.48 -0.96 9.08
C GLY A 43 5.08 0.48 9.41
N ILE A 44 5.72 1.47 8.79
CA ILE A 44 5.38 2.90 8.98
C ILE A 44 3.92 3.17 8.60
N ILE A 45 3.46 2.67 7.45
CA ILE A 45 2.07 2.87 6.98
C ILE A 45 1.07 2.22 7.94
N GLN A 46 1.44 1.07 8.53
CA GLN A 46 0.62 0.39 9.52
C GLN A 46 0.59 1.14 10.85
N ASP A 47 1.73 1.65 11.32
CA ASP A 47 1.85 2.45 12.54
C ASP A 47 1.07 3.78 12.44
N ASP A 48 0.99 4.35 11.25
CA ASP A 48 0.16 5.52 10.93
C ASP A 48 -1.33 5.17 10.72
N PHE A 49 -1.75 3.93 11.02
CA PHE A 49 -3.13 3.43 10.97
C PHE A 49 -3.80 3.43 9.59
N TYR A 50 -3.05 3.56 8.49
CA TYR A 50 -3.62 3.52 7.14
C TYR A 50 -4.05 2.10 6.76
N ILE A 51 -3.18 1.12 7.02
CA ILE A 51 -3.39 -0.28 6.69
C ILE A 51 -3.35 -1.16 7.93
N LYS A 52 -3.87 -2.38 7.80
CA LYS A 52 -3.76 -3.43 8.79
C LYS A 52 -3.27 -4.72 8.15
N HIS A 53 -2.48 -5.46 8.92
CA HIS A 53 -2.01 -6.79 8.58
C HIS A 53 -2.92 -7.84 9.21
N HIS A 54 -3.28 -8.85 8.41
CA HIS A 54 -4.15 -9.95 8.79
C HIS A 54 -3.34 -11.24 8.99
N GLU A 55 -3.93 -12.23 9.67
CA GLU A 55 -3.29 -13.52 9.95
C GLU A 55 -2.94 -14.33 8.69
N ASP A 56 -3.61 -14.06 7.57
CA ASP A 56 -3.39 -14.71 6.27
C ASP A 56 -2.33 -14.02 5.39
N ASP A 57 -1.44 -13.22 6.00
CA ASP A 57 -0.38 -12.43 5.34
C ASP A 57 -0.91 -11.46 4.26
N THR A 58 -2.15 -10.99 4.45
CA THR A 58 -2.76 -9.96 3.60
C THR A 58 -2.79 -8.59 4.30
N LEU A 59 -2.70 -7.53 3.50
CA LEU A 59 -2.86 -6.15 3.90
C LEU A 59 -4.19 -5.60 3.36
N SER A 60 -4.89 -4.82 4.18
CA SER A 60 -6.05 -4.04 3.77
C SER A 60 -6.01 -2.66 4.40
N PHE A 61 -6.80 -1.71 3.90
CA PHE A 61 -7.07 -0.49 4.66
C PHE A 61 -7.67 -0.81 6.03
N ASN A 62 -7.27 -0.03 7.04
CA ASN A 62 -7.78 -0.20 8.39
C ASN A 62 -9.23 0.29 8.53
N SER A 63 -9.61 1.30 7.74
CA SER A 63 -10.96 1.88 7.73
C SER A 63 -11.49 2.04 6.30
N LYS A 64 -12.79 1.78 6.13
CA LYS A 64 -13.51 2.08 4.88
C LYS A 64 -13.44 3.57 4.54
N LEU A 65 -13.50 4.46 5.54
CA LEU A 65 -13.41 5.90 5.31
C LEU A 65 -12.05 6.29 4.69
N LEU A 66 -10.95 5.71 5.21
CA LEU A 66 -9.61 5.96 4.67
C LEU A 66 -9.45 5.40 3.26
N LYS A 67 -9.99 4.19 3.03
CA LYS A 67 -10.02 3.56 1.70
C LYS A 67 -10.76 4.44 0.69
N ASP A 68 -11.96 4.90 1.04
CA ASP A 68 -12.80 5.71 0.16
C ASP A 68 -12.20 7.10 -0.08
N TRP A 69 -11.59 7.70 0.95
CA TRP A 69 -10.84 8.95 0.82
C TRP A 69 -9.64 8.79 -0.13
N TRP A 70 -8.86 7.71 0.03
CA TRP A 70 -7.72 7.42 -0.84
C TRP A 70 -8.16 7.18 -2.28
N LYS A 71 -9.21 6.39 -2.52
CA LYS A 71 -9.77 6.19 -3.86
C LYS A 71 -10.18 7.49 -4.55
N LYS A 72 -10.59 8.49 -3.77
CA LYS A 72 -11.08 9.77 -4.31
C LYS A 72 -9.96 10.80 -4.52
N HIS A 73 -8.92 10.76 -3.69
CA HIS A 73 -7.92 11.83 -3.60
C HIS A 73 -6.47 11.37 -3.73
N GLY A 74 -6.18 10.11 -3.42
CA GLY A 74 -4.83 9.55 -3.36
C GLY A 74 -4.39 8.83 -4.63
N LEU A 75 -5.34 8.42 -5.50
CA LEU A 75 -4.99 7.89 -6.82
C LEU A 75 -4.34 9.01 -7.63
N SER A 76 -3.02 8.96 -7.75
CA SER A 76 -2.26 9.77 -8.68
C SER A 76 -2.87 9.55 -10.06
N THR A 77 -3.67 10.53 -10.49
CA THR A 77 -4.40 10.49 -11.74
C THR A 77 -3.33 10.53 -12.82
N VAL A 78 -3.05 9.37 -13.44
CA VAL A 78 -2.27 9.32 -14.66
C VAL A 78 -3.16 9.93 -15.74
N GLU A 79 -3.06 11.24 -15.91
CA GLU A 79 -3.38 11.93 -17.16
C GLU A 79 -2.12 12.02 -18.02
#